data_AF-A0A4Q6JAG7-F1
#
_entry.id   AF-A0A4Q6JAG7-F1
#
_cell.length_a   1.000
_cell.length_b   1.000
_cell.length_c   1.000
_cell.angle_alpha   90.00
_cell.angle_beta   90.00
_cell.angle_gamma   90.00
#
_symmetry.space_group_name_H-M   'P 1'
#
loop_
_entity.id
_entity.type
_entity.pdbx_description
1 polymer ?
#
loop_
_entity_poly.entity_id
_entity_poly.type
_entity_poly.pdbx_seq_one_letter_code
_entity_poly.pdbx_strand_id
1 'polypeptide(L)'
;MDPLERLAQRNTAHKTARKKEKRELLWHIPITVISILTYMSIYIFLVTDDINPNDLPITVKPVWVVSNLLTLGLGATLFVSSIAFLVLLYFLTKYIKVNILKLKVATITTMLFLVSISFFALGNFCNSLIYKNKILIADFMHFGFYEPPTLIQMALNWLTILIVILLLSLNFIIASAPFKARKHFKTSFLDNS
;
A
#
# COMPACT_ATOMS: atom_id res chain seq x y z
N MET A 1 44.66 3.95 23.35
CA MET A 1 43.71 3.15 22.53
C MET A 1 43.95 3.55 21.09
N ASP A 2 44.33 2.60 20.25
CA ASP A 2 44.87 2.87 18.91
C ASP A 2 43.77 3.39 17.96
N PRO A 3 44.02 4.39 17.09
CA PRO A 3 42.99 4.96 16.21
C PRO A 3 42.33 3.92 15.30
N LEU A 4 43.10 2.91 14.87
CA LEU A 4 42.63 1.79 14.06
C LEU A 4 41.68 0.86 14.83
N GLU A 5 41.94 0.59 16.11
CA GLU A 5 41.06 -0.21 16.95
C GLU A 5 39.72 0.50 17.21
N ARG A 6 39.74 1.83 17.39
CA ARG A 6 38.52 2.64 17.49
C ARG A 6 37.68 2.59 16.21
N LEU A 7 38.33 2.63 15.03
CA LEU A 7 37.65 2.52 13.74
C LEU A 7 37.08 1.11 13.51
N ALA A 8 37.80 0.07 13.90
CA ALA A 8 37.34 -1.33 13.82
C ALA A 8 36.13 -1.58 14.73
N GLN A 9 36.14 -1.03 15.96
CA GLN A 9 34.99 -1.08 16.87
C GLN A 9 33.79 -0.31 16.32
N ARG A 10 33.97 0.88 15.74
CA ARG A 10 32.87 1.62 15.12
C ARG A 10 32.29 0.88 13.92
N ASN A 11 33.13 0.31 13.04
CA ASN A 11 32.66 -0.44 11.88
C ASN A 11 31.91 -1.72 12.26
N THR A 12 32.37 -2.44 13.27
CA THR A 12 31.68 -3.64 13.77
C THR A 12 30.35 -3.29 14.42
N ALA A 13 30.29 -2.22 15.22
CA ALA A 13 29.05 -1.69 15.79
C ALA A 13 28.04 -1.22 14.72
N HIS A 14 28.51 -0.51 13.68
CA HIS A 14 27.65 -0.13 12.55
C HIS A 14 27.15 -1.34 11.77
N LYS A 15 27.99 -2.37 11.56
CA LYS A 15 27.62 -3.60 10.85
C LYS A 15 26.57 -4.41 11.61
N THR A 16 26.70 -4.54 12.94
CA THR A 16 25.69 -5.21 13.78
C THR A 16 24.40 -4.40 13.87
N ALA A 17 24.48 -3.07 13.98
CA ALA A 17 23.31 -2.20 13.93
C ALA A 17 22.54 -2.36 12.61
N ARG A 18 23.24 -2.32 11.47
CA ARG A 18 22.65 -2.49 10.12
C ARG A 18 22.04 -3.89 9.93
N LYS A 19 22.65 -4.93 10.51
CA LYS A 19 22.13 -6.31 10.43
C LYS A 19 20.86 -6.48 11.28
N LYS A 20 20.81 -5.81 12.45
CA LYS A 20 19.63 -5.78 13.32
C LYS A 20 18.47 -5.02 12.68
N GLU A 21 18.75 -3.88 12.06
CA GLU A 21 17.77 -3.06 11.34
C GLU A 21 17.18 -3.80 10.13
N LYS A 22 18.01 -4.50 9.33
CA LYS A 22 17.52 -5.36 8.24
C LYS A 22 16.63 -6.50 8.74
N ARG A 23 16.97 -7.12 9.88
CA ARG A 23 16.18 -8.22 10.45
C ARG A 23 14.83 -7.74 10.99
N GLU A 24 14.76 -6.54 11.55
CA GLU A 24 13.50 -5.92 11.96
C GLU A 24 12.62 -5.56 10.75
N LEU A 25 13.22 -5.05 9.66
CA LEU A 25 12.49 -4.74 8.42
C LEU A 25 11.81 -5.97 7.80
N LEU A 26 12.47 -7.12 7.89
CA LEU A 26 11.95 -8.42 7.42
C LEU A 26 10.66 -8.85 8.12
N TRP A 27 10.41 -8.41 9.35
CA TRP A 27 9.16 -8.72 10.08
C TRP A 27 7.96 -7.90 9.60
N HIS A 28 8.18 -6.79 8.88
CA HIS A 28 7.09 -5.97 8.33
C HIS A 28 6.54 -6.53 7.02
N ILE A 29 7.35 -7.35 6.33
CA ILE A 29 7.02 -7.92 5.02
C ILE A 29 5.79 -8.85 5.11
N PRO A 30 5.73 -9.83 6.04
CA PRO A 30 4.57 -10.72 6.14
C PRO A 30 3.28 -9.97 6.45
N ILE A 31 3.32 -8.98 7.35
CA ILE A 31 2.12 -8.23 7.75
C ILE A 31 1.57 -7.43 6.55
N THR A 32 2.47 -6.76 5.81
CA THR A 32 2.08 -5.99 4.61
C THR A 32 1.49 -6.92 3.54
N VAL A 33 2.15 -8.05 3.29
CA VAL A 33 1.70 -9.04 2.30
C VAL A 33 0.35 -9.64 2.68
N ILE A 34 0.18 -10.09 3.92
CA ILE A 34 -1.09 -10.65 4.41
C ILE A 34 -2.19 -9.59 4.31
N SER A 35 -1.92 -8.35 4.73
CA SER A 35 -2.92 -7.27 4.69
C SER A 35 -3.38 -6.96 3.25
N ILE A 36 -2.43 -6.88 2.31
CA ILE A 36 -2.75 -6.68 0.91
C ILE A 36 -3.57 -7.89 0.40
N LEU A 37 -3.11 -9.13 0.62
CA LEU A 37 -3.82 -10.32 0.17
C LEU A 37 -5.25 -10.38 0.72
N THR A 38 -5.45 -10.10 2.01
CA THR A 38 -6.78 -10.04 2.62
C THR A 38 -7.66 -9.00 1.94
N TYR A 39 -7.15 -7.79 1.71
CA TYR A 39 -7.89 -6.74 1.01
C TYR A 39 -8.25 -7.14 -0.42
N MET A 40 -7.28 -7.72 -1.16
CA MET A 40 -7.48 -8.22 -2.52
C MET A 40 -8.58 -9.29 -2.58
N SER A 41 -8.54 -10.28 -1.68
CA SER A 41 -9.54 -11.34 -1.62
C SER A 41 -10.96 -10.79 -1.40
N ILE A 42 -11.10 -9.82 -0.49
CA ILE A 42 -12.39 -9.17 -0.23
C ILE A 42 -12.85 -8.37 -1.45
N TYR A 43 -11.95 -7.59 -2.07
CA TYR A 43 -12.26 -6.81 -3.27
C TYR A 43 -12.72 -7.71 -4.41
N ILE A 44 -12.01 -8.80 -4.69
CA ILE A 44 -12.36 -9.75 -5.76
C ILE A 44 -13.77 -10.31 -5.52
N PHE A 45 -14.05 -10.77 -4.30
CA PHE A 45 -15.35 -11.34 -3.95
C PHE A 45 -16.51 -10.33 -4.02
N LEU A 46 -16.28 -9.04 -3.73
CA LEU A 46 -17.34 -8.03 -3.65
C LEU A 46 -17.48 -7.15 -4.90
N VAL A 47 -16.47 -7.10 -5.76
CA VAL A 47 -16.39 -6.13 -6.87
C VAL A 47 -16.27 -6.81 -8.22
N THR A 48 -15.60 -7.97 -8.32
CA THR A 48 -15.29 -8.56 -9.64
C THR A 48 -16.32 -9.54 -10.20
N ASP A 49 -17.39 -9.87 -9.46
CA ASP A 49 -18.42 -10.79 -9.94
C ASP A 49 -19.32 -10.20 -11.04
N ASP A 50 -19.44 -8.87 -11.15
CA ASP A 50 -20.41 -8.24 -12.05
C ASP A 50 -19.94 -8.06 -13.51
N ILE A 51 -18.62 -8.07 -13.77
CA ILE A 51 -18.08 -7.78 -15.11
C ILE A 51 -16.99 -8.78 -15.48
N ASN A 52 -17.27 -9.61 -16.50
CA ASN A 52 -16.29 -10.53 -17.06
C ASN A 52 -15.27 -9.75 -17.91
N PRO A 53 -13.97 -9.78 -17.57
CA PRO A 53 -12.93 -9.06 -18.33
C PRO A 53 -12.76 -9.56 -19.77
N ASN A 54 -13.31 -10.72 -20.12
CA ASN A 54 -13.34 -11.21 -21.49
C ASN A 54 -14.34 -10.47 -22.39
N ASP A 55 -15.33 -9.79 -21.81
CA ASP A 55 -16.34 -9.02 -22.55
C ASP A 55 -15.86 -7.61 -22.93
N LEU A 56 -14.64 -7.26 -22.53
CA LEU A 56 -13.99 -5.99 -22.82
C LEU A 56 -13.10 -6.13 -24.07
N PRO A 57 -13.18 -5.18 -25.02
CA PRO A 57 -12.25 -5.10 -26.14
C PRO A 57 -10.81 -5.05 -25.65
N ILE A 58 -9.88 -5.67 -26.39
CA ILE A 58 -8.45 -5.72 -26.04
C ILE A 58 -7.88 -4.31 -25.79
N THR A 59 -8.35 -3.33 -26.56
CA THR A 59 -7.97 -1.91 -26.46
C THR A 59 -8.39 -1.25 -25.14
N VAL A 60 -9.45 -1.74 -24.51
CA VAL A 60 -10.03 -1.19 -23.27
C VAL A 60 -9.42 -1.85 -22.03
N LYS A 61 -8.86 -3.07 -22.16
CA LYS A 61 -8.28 -3.82 -21.03
C LYS A 61 -7.20 -3.04 -20.27
N PRO A 62 -6.25 -2.32 -20.92
CA PRO A 62 -5.27 -1.52 -20.19
C PRO A 62 -5.91 -0.41 -19.34
N VAL A 63 -6.97 0.24 -19.85
CA VAL A 63 -7.71 1.27 -19.11
C VAL A 63 -8.42 0.67 -17.90
N TRP A 64 -9.04 -0.49 -18.08
CA TRP A 64 -9.66 -1.26 -16.99
C TRP A 64 -8.63 -1.69 -15.92
N VAL A 65 -7.45 -2.14 -16.33
CA VAL A 65 -6.35 -2.51 -15.42
C VAL A 65 -5.87 -1.30 -14.63
N VAL A 66 -5.62 -0.16 -15.29
CA VAL A 66 -5.18 1.07 -14.60
C VAL A 66 -6.25 1.56 -13.63
N SER A 67 -7.53 1.54 -14.02
CA SER A 67 -8.64 1.91 -13.15
C SER A 67 -8.70 1.03 -11.90
N ASN A 68 -8.67 -0.29 -12.06
CA ASN A 68 -8.68 -1.21 -10.92
C ASN A 68 -7.42 -1.03 -10.08
N LEU A 69 -6.25 -0.86 -10.68
CA LEU A 69 -5.02 -0.64 -9.93
C LEU A 69 -5.08 0.62 -9.07
N LEU A 70 -5.71 1.69 -9.55
CA LEU A 70 -5.91 2.91 -8.77
C LEU A 70 -6.95 2.71 -7.66
N THR A 71 -8.10 2.11 -7.95
CA THR A 71 -9.15 1.92 -6.94
C THR A 71 -8.75 0.89 -5.88
N LEU A 72 -8.38 -0.30 -6.31
CA LEU A 72 -7.97 -1.39 -5.42
C LEU A 72 -6.62 -1.09 -4.77
N GLY A 73 -5.65 -0.52 -5.49
CA GLY A 73 -4.32 -0.26 -4.96
C GLY A 73 -4.28 0.86 -3.94
N LEU A 74 -4.99 1.97 -4.18
CA LEU A 74 -5.13 3.04 -3.17
C LEU A 74 -5.98 2.55 -1.98
N GLY A 75 -7.06 1.83 -2.25
CA GLY A 75 -7.90 1.23 -1.22
C GLY A 75 -7.11 0.28 -0.29
N ALA A 76 -6.27 -0.59 -0.87
CA ALA A 76 -5.37 -1.48 -0.13
C ALA A 76 -4.35 -0.70 0.70
N THR A 77 -3.83 0.41 0.16
CA THR A 77 -2.87 1.26 0.87
C THR A 77 -3.49 1.92 2.10
N LEU A 78 -4.74 2.36 2.00
CA LEU A 78 -5.50 2.87 3.14
C LEU A 78 -5.82 1.78 4.17
N PHE A 79 -6.08 0.55 3.70
CA PHE A 79 -6.28 -0.61 4.58
C PHE A 79 -5.02 -0.95 5.38
N VAL A 80 -3.87 -1.04 4.70
CA VAL A 80 -2.56 -1.24 5.34
C VAL A 80 -2.25 -0.11 6.30
N SER A 81 -2.59 1.13 5.95
CA SER A 81 -2.45 2.29 6.85
C SER A 81 -3.28 2.13 8.11
N SER A 82 -4.54 1.72 7.99
CA SER A 82 -5.41 1.47 9.14
C SER A 82 -4.80 0.41 10.08
N ILE A 83 -4.32 -0.72 9.55
CA ILE A 83 -3.65 -1.75 10.34
C ILE A 83 -2.38 -1.19 11.01
N ALA A 84 -1.58 -0.40 10.29
CA ALA A 84 -0.38 0.22 10.85
C ALA A 84 -0.71 1.17 12.02
N PHE A 85 -1.76 1.99 11.91
CA PHE A 85 -2.23 2.85 13.00
C PHE A 85 -2.84 2.05 14.17
N LEU A 86 -3.47 0.91 13.90
CA LEU A 86 -3.96 0.00 14.94
C LEU A 86 -2.79 -0.60 15.74
N VAL A 87 -1.71 -1.01 15.06
CA VAL A 87 -0.47 -1.45 15.71
C VAL A 87 0.17 -0.31 16.51
N LEU A 88 0.16 0.93 15.98
CA LEU A 88 0.64 2.10 16.71
C LEU A 88 -0.18 2.35 17.98
N LEU A 89 -1.51 2.24 17.89
CA LEU A 89 -2.42 2.37 19.03
C LEU A 89 -2.11 1.34 20.11
N TYR A 90 -1.84 0.09 19.71
CA TYR A 90 -1.42 -0.98 20.63
C TYR A 90 -0.12 -0.63 21.38
N PHE A 91 0.86 -0.02 20.70
CA PHE A 91 2.07 0.45 21.39
C PHE A 91 1.78 1.65 22.30
N LEU A 92 0.95 2.60 21.86
CA LEU A 92 0.56 3.76 22.66
C LEU A 92 -0.16 3.36 23.95
N THR A 93 -1.07 2.39 23.90
CA THR A 93 -1.77 1.88 25.09
C THR A 93 -0.81 1.23 26.08
N LYS A 94 0.24 0.56 25.58
CA LYS A 94 1.25 -0.11 26.40
C LYS A 94 2.25 0.84 27.07
N TYR A 95 2.64 1.92 26.40
CA TYR A 95 3.75 2.78 26.84
C TYR A 95 3.32 4.20 27.29
N ILE A 96 2.11 4.67 26.94
CA ILE A 96 1.68 6.05 27.21
C ILE A 96 0.35 6.07 27.97
N LYS A 97 0.26 6.88 29.04
CA LYS A 97 -0.96 7.00 29.86
C LYS A 97 -2.02 7.96 29.29
N VAL A 98 -1.65 8.86 28.37
CA VAL A 98 -2.53 9.90 27.83
C VAL A 98 -3.67 9.31 26.99
N ASN A 99 -4.92 9.52 27.41
CA ASN A 99 -6.10 8.98 26.73
C ASN A 99 -6.47 9.74 25.44
N ILE A 100 -6.22 11.04 25.37
CA ILE A 100 -6.58 11.87 24.20
C ILE A 100 -5.82 11.43 22.94
N LEU A 101 -4.54 11.11 23.07
CA LEU A 101 -3.72 10.64 21.95
C LEU A 101 -4.20 9.29 21.42
N LYS A 102 -4.57 8.37 22.33
CA LYS A 102 -5.15 7.06 21.98
C LYS A 102 -6.46 7.22 21.22
N LEU A 103 -7.34 8.10 21.68
CA LEU A 103 -8.62 8.37 21.02
C LEU A 103 -8.41 8.92 19.60
N LYS A 104 -7.50 9.90 19.43
CA LYS A 104 -7.18 10.45 18.11
C LYS A 104 -6.68 9.36 17.13
N VAL A 105 -5.75 8.52 17.56
CA VAL A 105 -5.22 7.44 16.73
C VAL A 105 -6.31 6.41 16.41
N ALA A 106 -7.18 6.08 17.36
CA ALA A 106 -8.33 5.21 17.12
C ALA A 106 -9.27 5.81 16.06
N THR A 107 -9.63 7.09 16.18
CA THR A 107 -10.51 7.77 15.20
C THR A 107 -9.92 7.79 13.80
N ILE A 108 -8.61 8.08 13.67
CA ILE A 108 -7.90 8.06 12.38
C ILE A 108 -7.92 6.66 11.78
N THR A 109 -7.68 5.63 12.61
CA THR A 109 -7.71 4.22 12.18
C THR A 109 -9.07 3.83 11.60
N THR A 110 -10.15 4.18 12.29
CA THR A 110 -11.52 3.91 11.85
C THR A 110 -11.86 4.66 10.57
N MET A 111 -11.48 5.95 10.47
CA MET A 111 -11.71 6.74 9.25
C MET A 111 -10.98 6.13 8.04
N LEU A 112 -9.71 5.77 8.18
CA LEU A 112 -8.94 5.14 7.11
C LEU A 112 -9.55 3.81 6.66
N PHE A 113 -10.03 3.01 7.61
CA PHE A 113 -10.73 1.76 7.31
C PHE A 113 -12.03 1.99 6.53
N LEU A 114 -12.85 2.94 6.98
CA LEU A 114 -14.12 3.27 6.30
C LEU A 114 -13.88 3.80 4.89
N VAL A 115 -12.91 4.70 4.71
CA VAL A 115 -12.55 5.20 3.38
C VAL A 115 -12.03 4.05 2.52
N SER A 116 -11.19 3.16 3.05
CA SER A 116 -10.70 1.98 2.33
C SER A 116 -11.83 1.07 1.83
N ILE A 117 -12.91 0.90 2.60
CA ILE A 117 -14.10 0.15 2.17
C ILE A 117 -14.87 0.90 1.07
N SER A 118 -14.96 2.23 1.14
CA SER A 118 -15.65 3.03 0.11
C SER A 118 -15.01 2.88 -1.29
N PHE A 119 -13.72 2.51 -1.34
CA PHE A 119 -13.04 2.19 -2.60
C PHE A 119 -13.59 0.94 -3.30
N PHE A 120 -14.29 0.04 -2.60
CA PHE A 120 -15.02 -1.06 -3.25
C PHE A 120 -16.17 -0.54 -4.11
N ALA A 121 -16.97 0.37 -3.55
CA ALA A 121 -18.05 1.02 -4.30
C ALA A 121 -17.50 1.86 -5.46
N LEU A 122 -16.40 2.58 -5.24
CA LEU A 122 -15.72 3.33 -6.30
C LEU A 122 -15.19 2.40 -7.41
N GLY A 123 -14.61 1.25 -7.04
CA GLY A 123 -14.18 0.21 -7.97
C GLY A 123 -15.32 -0.30 -8.85
N ASN A 124 -16.45 -0.65 -8.24
CA ASN A 124 -17.67 -1.05 -8.94
C ASN A 124 -18.19 0.03 -9.88
N PHE A 125 -18.22 1.28 -9.41
CA PHE A 125 -18.64 2.41 -10.22
C PHE A 125 -17.74 2.61 -11.45
N CYS A 126 -16.42 2.60 -11.27
CA CYS A 126 -15.47 2.72 -12.37
C CYS A 126 -15.58 1.55 -13.36
N ASN A 127 -15.69 0.32 -12.86
CA ASN A 127 -15.87 -0.86 -13.71
C ASN A 127 -17.16 -0.77 -14.54
N SER A 128 -18.28 -0.36 -13.92
CA SER A 128 -19.55 -0.14 -14.62
C SER A 128 -19.45 0.96 -15.69
N LEU A 129 -18.78 2.07 -15.38
CA LEU A 129 -18.53 3.16 -16.32
C LEU A 129 -17.73 2.70 -17.54
N ILE A 130 -16.64 1.96 -17.30
CA ILE A 130 -15.78 1.44 -18.36
C ILE A 130 -16.54 0.45 -19.23
N TYR A 131 -17.32 -0.45 -18.62
CA TYR A 131 -18.11 -1.42 -19.36
C TYR A 131 -19.18 -0.76 -20.23
N LYS A 132 -19.94 0.20 -19.67
CA LYS A 132 -20.99 0.94 -20.40
C LYS A 132 -20.44 1.74 -21.58
N ASN A 133 -19.22 2.26 -21.45
CA ASN A 133 -18.59 3.11 -22.46
C ASN A 133 -17.51 2.38 -23.27
N LYS A 134 -17.45 1.04 -23.22
CA LYS A 134 -16.35 0.25 -23.80
C LYS A 134 -16.13 0.51 -25.29
N ILE A 135 -17.19 0.78 -26.06
CA ILE A 135 -17.10 1.09 -27.49
C ILE A 135 -16.44 2.46 -27.69
N LEU A 136 -16.93 3.50 -27.01
CA LEU A 136 -16.36 4.84 -27.08
C LEU A 136 -14.89 4.88 -26.63
N ILE A 137 -14.55 4.13 -25.58
CA ILE A 137 -13.16 4.01 -25.11
C ILE A 137 -12.32 3.29 -26.16
N ALA A 138 -12.82 2.21 -26.77
CA ALA A 138 -12.12 1.50 -27.82
C ALA A 138 -11.86 2.41 -29.03
N ASP A 139 -12.87 3.16 -29.47
CA ASP A 139 -12.76 4.11 -30.60
C ASP A 139 -11.75 5.22 -30.30
N PHE A 140 -11.76 5.76 -29.07
CA PHE A 140 -10.76 6.72 -28.62
C PHE A 140 -9.35 6.12 -28.65
N MET A 141 -9.18 4.90 -28.13
CA MET A 141 -7.90 4.20 -28.06
C MET A 141 -7.36 3.81 -29.44
N HIS A 142 -8.23 3.68 -30.44
CA HIS A 142 -7.85 3.45 -31.83
C HIS A 142 -7.27 4.70 -32.52
N PHE A 143 -7.58 5.92 -32.05
CA PHE A 143 -7.12 7.17 -32.69
C PHE A 143 -7.37 7.23 -34.21
N GLY A 144 -8.44 6.60 -34.69
CA GLY A 144 -8.76 6.50 -36.12
C GLY A 144 -7.96 5.46 -36.92
N PHE A 145 -7.14 4.64 -36.25
CA PHE A 145 -6.43 3.50 -36.85
C PHE A 145 -7.15 2.17 -36.62
N TYR A 146 -6.89 1.18 -37.47
CA TYR A 146 -7.55 -0.14 -37.41
C TYR A 146 -7.14 -0.96 -36.17
N GLU A 147 -5.94 -0.71 -35.64
CA GLU A 147 -5.46 -1.27 -34.38
C GLU A 147 -5.00 -0.13 -33.46
N PRO A 148 -5.13 -0.28 -32.13
CA PRO A 148 -4.66 0.73 -31.20
C PRO A 148 -3.15 0.89 -31.41
N PRO A 149 -2.62 2.13 -31.47
CA PRO A 149 -1.19 2.33 -31.64
C PRO A 149 -0.45 1.57 -30.54
N THR A 150 0.44 0.66 -30.94
CA THR A 150 1.25 -0.17 -30.02
C THR A 150 1.95 0.68 -28.94
N LEU A 151 2.32 1.92 -29.29
CA LEU A 151 2.89 2.90 -28.38
C LEU A 151 1.97 3.28 -27.20
N ILE A 152 0.66 3.41 -27.42
CA ILE A 152 -0.30 3.78 -26.36
C ILE A 152 -0.49 2.62 -25.38
N GLN A 153 -0.65 1.41 -25.90
CA GLN A 153 -0.71 0.21 -25.05
C GLN A 153 0.58 0.03 -24.24
N MET A 154 1.74 0.23 -24.88
CA MET A 154 3.04 0.14 -24.22
C MET A 154 3.19 1.21 -23.12
N ALA A 155 2.76 2.45 -23.38
CA ALA A 155 2.76 3.52 -22.38
C ALA A 155 1.88 3.20 -21.17
N LEU A 156 0.66 2.67 -21.38
CA LEU A 156 -0.24 2.26 -20.28
C LEU A 156 0.32 1.08 -19.48
N ASN A 157 0.99 0.12 -20.13
CA ASN A 157 1.63 -0.99 -19.44
C ASN A 157 2.80 -0.50 -18.57
N TRP A 158 3.64 0.41 -19.08
CA TRP A 158 4.71 1.04 -18.30
C TRP A 158 4.16 1.84 -17.12
N LEU A 159 3.09 2.60 -17.33
CA LEU A 159 2.40 3.32 -16.27
C LEU A 159 1.89 2.37 -15.19
N THR A 160 1.32 1.23 -15.59
CA THR A 160 0.84 0.18 -14.67
C THR A 160 1.98 -0.33 -13.79
N ILE A 161 3.11 -0.71 -14.38
CA ILE A 161 4.29 -1.19 -13.64
C ILE A 161 4.78 -0.12 -12.64
N LEU A 162 4.88 1.13 -13.09
CA LEU A 162 5.31 2.24 -12.26
C LEU A 162 4.38 2.46 -11.05
N ILE A 163 3.06 2.44 -11.27
CA ILE A 163 2.07 2.57 -10.19
C ILE A 163 2.21 1.40 -9.20
N VAL A 164 2.35 0.16 -9.68
CA VAL A 164 2.54 -1.02 -8.81
C VAL A 164 3.76 -0.86 -7.91
N ILE A 165 4.91 -0.47 -8.48
CA ILE A 165 6.16 -0.30 -7.71
C ILE A 165 5.98 0.80 -6.65
N LEU A 166 5.39 1.94 -7.04
CA LEU A 166 5.15 3.05 -6.12
C LEU A 166 4.21 2.64 -4.97
N LEU A 167 3.08 2.01 -5.28
CA LEU A 167 2.13 1.54 -4.26
C LEU A 167 2.76 0.51 -3.34
N LEU A 168 3.52 -0.46 -3.87
CA LEU A 168 4.18 -1.47 -3.06
C LEU A 168 5.20 -0.83 -2.10
N SER A 169 6.02 0.10 -2.62
CA SER A 169 7.01 0.82 -1.81
C SER A 169 6.36 1.64 -0.69
N LEU A 170 5.24 2.31 -1.01
CA LEU A 170 4.47 3.11 -0.06
C LEU A 170 3.89 2.23 1.05
N ASN A 171 3.32 1.07 0.70
CA ASN A 171 2.79 0.10 1.65
C ASN A 171 3.85 -0.39 2.65
N PHE A 172 5.07 -0.70 2.16
CA PHE A 172 6.18 -1.08 3.06
C PHE A 172 6.57 0.05 4.01
N ILE A 173 6.64 1.29 3.52
CA ILE A 173 6.99 2.45 4.34
C ILE A 173 5.95 2.62 5.46
N ILE A 174 4.66 2.60 5.11
CA ILE A 174 3.54 2.76 6.03
C ILE A 174 3.51 1.64 7.08
N ALA A 175 3.62 0.38 6.66
CA ALA A 175 3.60 -0.77 7.56
C ALA A 175 4.79 -0.77 8.54
N SER A 176 5.94 -0.22 8.13
CA SER A 176 7.14 -0.12 9.00
C SER A 176 7.08 1.03 10.02
N ALA A 177 6.28 2.07 9.76
CA ALA A 177 6.20 3.27 10.60
C ALA A 177 5.90 3.00 12.09
N PRO A 178 4.90 2.18 12.47
CA PRO A 178 4.59 1.95 13.89
C PRO A 178 5.72 1.25 14.65
N PHE A 179 6.51 0.41 13.98
CA PHE A 179 7.61 -0.30 14.59
C PHE A 179 8.85 0.58 14.79
N LYS A 180 9.12 1.48 13.83
CA LYS A 180 10.12 2.54 14.02
C LYS A 180 9.75 3.43 15.20
N ALA A 181 8.48 3.82 15.31
CA ALA A 181 7.98 4.61 16.44
C ALA A 181 8.11 3.88 17.79
N ARG A 182 7.82 2.56 17.84
CA ARG A 182 8.01 1.73 19.03
C ARG A 182 9.43 1.81 19.58
N LYS A 183 10.45 1.81 18.71
CA LYS A 183 11.86 1.91 19.12
C LYS A 183 12.12 3.19 19.89
N HIS A 184 11.62 4.32 19.39
CA HIS A 184 11.70 5.62 20.06
C HIS A 184 10.98 5.62 21.40
N PHE A 185 9.76 5.07 21.48
CA PHE A 185 9.01 5.00 22.74
C PHE A 185 9.72 4.14 23.79
N LYS A 186 10.36 3.03 23.38
CA LYS A 186 11.08 2.16 24.30
C LYS A 186 12.34 2.81 24.86
N THR A 187 13.11 3.52 24.05
CA THR A 187 14.31 4.24 24.52
C THR A 187 13.96 5.39 25.43
N SER A 188 12.95 6.20 25.07
CA SER A 188 12.54 7.35 25.89
C SER A 188 11.92 6.96 27.23
N PHE A 189 11.35 5.76 27.35
CA PHE A 189 10.75 5.28 28.60
C PHE A 189 11.80 4.66 29.53
N LEU A 190 12.81 3.98 28.97
CA LEU A 190 13.91 3.39 29.75
C LEU A 190 14.91 4.43 30.27
N ASP A 191 15.09 5.55 29.55
CA ASP A 191 16.00 6.63 29.98
C ASP A 191 15.33 7.57 31.03
N ASN A 192 14.03 7.46 31.25
CA ASN A 192 13.26 8.27 32.21
C ASN A 192 12.71 7.45 33.41
N SER A 193 13.10 6.18 33.55
CA SER A 193 12.73 5.28 34.66
C SER A 193 13.95 4.91 35.48
#